data_AF-A0A973QYH8-F1
#
_entry.id   AF-A0A973QYH8-F1
#
_cell.length_a   1.000
_cell.length_b   1.000
_cell.length_c   1.000
_cell.angle_alpha   90.00
_cell.angle_beta   90.00
_cell.angle_gamma   90.00
#
_symmetry.space_group_name_H-M   'P 1'
#
loop_
_entity.id
_entity.type
_entity.pdbx_description
1 polymer ?
#
loop_
_entity_poly.entity_id
_entity_poly.type
_entity_poly.pdbx_seq_one_letter_code
_entity_poly.pdbx_strand_id
1 'polypeptide(L)' 'MPITPQPLSRADYHHLMTRVLLAEDDASISEPLARALRREGYEVEVREDGPTALDAGNAGGIDL' A
#
# COMPACT_ATOMS: atom_id res chain seq x y z
N MET A 1 -17.38 -28.15 19.83
CA MET A 1 -16.23 -27.31 20.18
C MET A 1 -16.46 -25.94 19.55
N PRO A 2 -16.47 -24.84 20.31
CA PRO A 2 -16.60 -23.51 19.71
C PRO A 2 -15.24 -23.14 19.09
N ILE A 3 -15.24 -22.87 17.80
CA ILE A 3 -14.12 -22.20 17.13
C ILE A 3 -14.15 -20.73 17.56
N THR A 4 -13.41 -20.37 18.61
CA THR A 4 -13.18 -18.94 18.89
C THR A 4 -12.40 -18.36 17.72
N PRO A 5 -12.91 -17.34 17.00
CA PRO A 5 -12.11 -16.67 15.98
C PRO A 5 -10.94 -15.98 16.69
N GLN A 6 -9.73 -16.47 16.45
CA GLN A 6 -8.52 -15.81 16.92
C GLN A 6 -8.44 -14.46 16.20
N PRO A 7 -8.32 -13.31 16.89
CA PRO A 7 -8.08 -12.05 16.22
C PRO A 7 -6.73 -12.12 15.51
N LEU A 8 -6.71 -11.82 14.21
CA LEU A 8 -5.48 -11.76 13.42
C LEU A 8 -4.50 -10.80 14.13
N SER A 9 -3.22 -11.16 14.22
CA SER A 9 -2.27 -10.27 14.87
C SER A 9 -2.15 -8.97 14.07
N ARG A 10 -1.80 -7.85 14.72
CA ARG A 10 -1.56 -6.59 14.01
C ARG A 10 -0.49 -6.73 12.92
N ALA A 11 0.51 -7.58 13.12
CA ALA A 11 1.52 -7.90 12.12
C ALA A 11 0.92 -8.66 10.91
N ASP A 12 -0.02 -9.58 11.16
CA ASP A 12 -0.74 -10.30 10.10
C ASP A 12 -1.70 -9.38 9.35
N TYR A 13 -2.38 -8.45 10.04
CA TYR A 13 -3.18 -7.39 9.38
C TYR A 13 -2.31 -6.48 8.50
N HIS A 14 -1.12 -6.11 8.98
CA HIS A 14 -0.16 -5.32 8.19
C HIS A 14 0.37 -6.10 6.98
N HIS A 15 0.40 -7.43 7.02
CA HIS A 15 0.74 -8.26 5.87
C HIS A 15 -0.45 -8.49 4.92
N LEU A 16 -1.68 -8.48 5.45
CA LEU A 16 -2.92 -8.59 4.66
C LEU A 16 -3.28 -7.27 3.96
N MET A 17 -2.77 -6.13 4.41
CA MET A 17 -2.86 -4.83 3.76
C MET A 17 -1.55 -4.54 3.02
N THR A 18 -1.43 -5.07 1.80
CA THR A 18 -0.31 -4.77 0.89
C THR A 18 -0.26 -3.25 0.64
N ARG A 19 0.86 -2.63 1.04
CA ARG A 19 1.11 -1.19 0.86
C ARG A 19 1.86 -1.00 -0.46
N VAL A 20 1.30 -0.18 -1.34
CA VAL A 20 1.80 0.06 -2.70
C VAL A 20 2.27 1.50 -2.82
N LEU A 21 3.49 1.69 -3.32
CA LEU A 21 4.02 3.00 -3.66
C LEU A 21 3.89 3.25 -5.15
N LEU A 22 3.15 4.29 -5.49
CA LEU A 22 3.01 4.73 -6.88
C LEU A 22 3.89 5.96 -7.12
N ALA A 23 4.97 5.77 -7.86
CA ALA A 23 5.88 6.82 -8.27
C ALA A 23 5.50 7.31 -9.68
N GLU A 24 4.65 8.34 -9.77
CA GLU A 24 4.11 8.86 -11.02
C GLU A 24 4.01 10.39 -10.97
N ASP A 25 4.64 11.08 -11.93
CA ASP A 25 4.74 12.55 -12.01
C ASP A 25 3.50 13.20 -12.66
N ASP A 26 2.69 12.44 -13.38
CA ASP A 26 1.44 12.93 -13.97
C ASP A 26 0.21 12.56 -13.12
N ALA A 27 -0.41 13.56 -12.50
CA ALA A 27 -1.63 13.41 -11.70
C ALA A 27 -2.80 12.78 -12.47
N SER A 28 -2.85 12.96 -13.80
CA SER A 28 -3.89 12.37 -14.66
C SER A 28 -3.77 10.84 -14.73
N ILE A 29 -2.58 10.31 -14.48
CA ILE A 29 -2.25 8.87 -14.49
C ILE A 29 -2.24 8.31 -13.06
N SER A 30 -1.62 9.04 -12.13
CA SER A 30 -1.45 8.58 -10.75
C SER A 30 -2.79 8.44 -10.03
N GLU A 31 -3.72 9.35 -10.28
CA GLU A 31 -5.03 9.34 -9.63
C GLU A 31 -5.89 8.12 -10.00
N PRO A 32 -6.13 7.78 -11.29
CA PRO A 32 -6.89 6.58 -11.64
C PRO A 32 -6.22 5.29 -11.18
N LEU A 33 -4.89 5.19 -11.22
CA LEU A 33 -4.14 4.03 -10.71
C LEU A 33 -4.29 3.87 -9.20
N ALA A 34 -4.10 4.95 -8.44
CA ALA A 34 -4.28 4.93 -7.00
C ALA A 34 -5.71 4.59 -6.59
N ARG A 35 -6.72 5.07 -7.35
CA ARG A 35 -8.11 4.68 -7.12
C ARG A 35 -8.35 3.20 -7.40
N ALA A 36 -7.77 2.65 -8.47
CA ALA A 36 -7.92 1.23 -8.80
C ALA A 36 -7.32 0.33 -7.72
N LEU A 37 -6.08 0.60 -7.33
CA LEU A 37 -5.37 -0.14 -6.29
C LEU A 37 -6.07 -0.04 -4.91
N ARG A 38 -6.54 1.17 -4.52
CA ARG A 38 -7.33 1.33 -3.29
C ARG A 38 -8.64 0.55 -3.32
N ARG A 39 -9.28 0.44 -4.48
CA ARG A 39 -10.51 -0.36 -4.65
C ARG A 39 -10.26 -1.85 -4.54
N GLU A 40 -9.06 -2.31 -4.88
CA GLU A 40 -8.61 -3.69 -4.66
C GLU A 40 -8.26 -3.98 -3.18
N GLY A 41 -8.19 -2.94 -2.33
CA GLY A 41 -7.90 -3.08 -0.90
C GLY A 41 -6.45 -2.75 -0.53
N TYR A 42 -5.67 -2.23 -1.47
CA TYR A 42 -4.29 -1.81 -1.24
C TYR A 42 -4.20 -0.43 -0.59
N GLU A 43 -3.21 -0.24 0.28
CA GLU A 43 -2.88 1.07 0.83
C GLU A 43 -1.90 1.77 -0.12
N VAL A 44 -2.41 2.74 -0.88
CA VAL A 44 -1.61 3.40 -1.94
C VAL A 44 -1.08 4.74 -1.48
N GLU A 45 0.23 4.87 -1.56
CA GLU A 45 0.98 6.10 -1.36
C GLU A 45 1.47 6.62 -2.71
N VAL A 46 1.04 7.82 -3.10
CA VAL A 46 1.44 8.44 -4.38
C VAL A 46 2.58 9.40 -4.12
N ARG A 47 3.60 9.35 -4.97
CA ARG A 47 4.74 10.26 -4.99
C ARG A 47 5.00 10.71 -6.42
N GLU A 48 5.13 12.01 -6.60
CA GLU A 48 5.37 12.65 -7.89
C GLU A 48 6.86 12.62 -8.27
N ASP A 49 7.74 12.33 -7.30
CA ASP A 49 9.19 12.38 -7.44
C ASP A 49 9.81 11.00 -7.21
N GLY A 50 10.53 10.49 -8.22
CA GLY A 50 11.29 9.23 -8.13
C GLY A 50 12.26 9.15 -6.93
N PRO A 51 13.02 10.20 -6.57
CA PRO A 51 13.89 10.18 -5.39
C PRO A 51 13.13 10.03 -4.07
N THR A 52 12.00 10.74 -3.93
CA THR A 52 11.14 10.67 -2.74
C THR A 52 10.44 9.31 -2.66
N ALA A 53 10.06 8.74 -3.81
CA ALA A 53 9.54 7.39 -3.88
C ALA A 53 10.58 6.35 -3.44
N LEU A 54 11.81 6.45 -3.94
CA LEU A 54 12.89 5.53 -3.56
C LEU A 54 13.22 5.61 -2.06
N ASP A 55 13.21 6.81 -1.48
CA ASP A 55 13.37 7.02 -0.04
C ASP A 55 12.25 6.36 0.77
N ALA A 56 11.00 6.55 0.35
CA ALA A 56 9.83 5.93 0.96
C ALA A 56 9.84 4.39 0.88
N GLY A 57 10.27 3.82 -0.24
CA GLY A 57 10.45 2.37 -0.41
C GLY A 57 11.56 1.81 0.49
N ASN A 58 12.66 2.55 0.65
CA ASN A 58 13.78 2.15 1.51
C ASN A 58 13.49 2.28 3.02
N ALA A 59 12.52 3.11 3.42
CA ALA A 59 12.13 3.29 4.82
C ALA A 59 11.48 2.03 5.44
N GLY A 60 11.09 1.05 4.61
CA GLY A 60 10.51 -0.22 5.03
C GLY A 60 9.01 -0.11 5.32
N GLY A 61 8.26 -1.11 4.87
CA GLY A 61 6.81 -1.17 5.00
C GLY A 61 6.06 -0.93 3.69
N ILE A 62 6.74 -0.87 2.55
CA ILE A 62 6.14 -0.90 1.22
C ILE A 62 6.41 -2.29 0.64
N ASP A 63 5.35 -2.94 0.18
CA ASP A 63 5.41 -4.30 -0.35
C ASP A 63 5.59 -4.30 -1.88
N LEU A 64 5.06 -3.26 -2.55
CA LEU A 64 5.14 -3.06 -3.99
C LEU A 64 5.50 -1.62 -4.38
#